data_AF-A0A1B6H366-F1
#
_entry.id   AF-A0A1B6H366-F1
#
_cell.length_a   1.000
_cell.length_b   1.000
_cell.length_c   1.000
_cell.angle_alpha   90.00
_cell.angle_beta   90.00
_cell.angle_gamma   90.00
#
_symmetry.space_group_name_H-M   'P 1'
#
loop_
_entity.id
_entity.type
_entity.pdbx_description
1 polymer ?
#
loop_
_entity_poly.entity_id
_entity_poly.type
_entity_poly.pdbx_seq_one_letter_code
_entity_poly.pdbx_strand_id
1 'polypeptide(L)'
;IYELLQENTGHPEMNSVMSVGNVYDVILFESLNGLPQPEWTIEPRPEYDNKPLFPDLLEPIYLDFYLNNVYLEHKQSCLQFISGPLLNSIREQLKKHKLPGEEKFRFHGTSDFAIMAVLSGIGVDVRAIIDPGDGILF
;
A
#
# COMPACT_ATOMS: atom_id res chain seq x y z
N ILE A 1 6.73 -5.36 -18.90
CA ILE A 1 5.57 -5.30 -17.99
C ILE A 1 4.42 -4.48 -18.57
N TYR A 2 4.56 -3.18 -18.86
CA TYR A 2 3.45 -2.36 -19.40
C TYR A 2 2.78 -2.92 -20.65
N GLU A 3 3.55 -3.31 -21.67
CA GLU A 3 3.03 -3.96 -22.89
C GLU A 3 2.25 -5.23 -22.56
N LEU A 4 2.78 -6.06 -21.67
CA LEU A 4 2.12 -7.28 -21.22
C LEU A 4 0.80 -6.99 -20.49
N LEU A 5 0.75 -5.96 -19.64
CA LEU A 5 -0.49 -5.52 -19.00
C LEU A 5 -1.49 -5.02 -20.05
N GLN A 6 -1.04 -4.25 -21.03
CA GLN A 6 -1.87 -3.75 -22.13
C GLN A 6 -2.48 -4.89 -22.95
N GLU A 7 -1.68 -5.88 -23.32
CA GLU A 7 -2.10 -7.04 -24.11
C GLU A 7 -3.13 -7.89 -23.36
N ASN A 8 -2.92 -8.14 -22.07
CA ASN A 8 -3.79 -9.04 -21.30
C ASN A 8 -5.05 -8.36 -20.77
N THR A 9 -5.01 -7.06 -20.50
CA THR A 9 -6.19 -6.30 -20.03
C THR A 9 -6.99 -5.68 -21.18
N GLY A 10 -6.39 -5.53 -22.37
CA GLY A 10 -6.96 -4.80 -23.50
C GLY A 10 -7.08 -3.29 -23.27
N HIS A 11 -6.57 -2.76 -22.15
CA HIS A 11 -6.71 -1.35 -21.80
C HIS A 11 -5.56 -0.53 -22.42
N PRO A 12 -5.85 0.48 -23.27
CA PRO A 12 -4.82 1.16 -24.06
C PRO A 12 -3.84 2.00 -23.22
N GLU A 13 -4.24 2.40 -22.01
CA GLU A 13 -3.42 3.26 -21.12
C GLU A 13 -2.69 2.46 -20.02
N MET A 14 -2.27 1.22 -20.32
CA MET A 14 -1.48 0.39 -19.41
C MET A 14 0.02 0.73 -19.44
N ASN A 15 0.35 2.03 -19.40
CA ASN A 15 1.69 2.55 -19.65
C ASN A 15 2.26 3.37 -18.49
N SER A 16 1.64 3.29 -17.31
CA SER A 16 2.05 4.05 -16.14
C SER A 16 2.18 3.16 -14.91
N VAL A 17 2.97 3.62 -13.94
CA VAL A 17 3.05 2.98 -12.61
C VAL A 17 1.67 2.93 -11.96
N MET A 18 0.80 3.91 -12.22
CA MET A 18 -0.57 3.87 -11.70
C MET A 18 -1.37 2.71 -12.31
N SER A 19 -1.16 2.42 -13.59
CA SER A 19 -1.79 1.28 -14.26
C SER A 19 -1.37 -0.06 -13.62
N VAL A 20 -0.12 -0.16 -13.15
CA VAL A 20 0.36 -1.33 -12.38
C VAL A 20 -0.38 -1.45 -11.05
N GLY A 21 -0.52 -0.34 -10.30
CA GLY A 21 -1.29 -0.33 -9.04
C GLY A 21 -2.74 -0.77 -9.23
N ASN A 22 -3.42 -0.27 -10.28
CA ASN A 22 -4.79 -0.67 -10.57
C ASN A 22 -4.92 -2.17 -10.86
N VAL A 23 -3.98 -2.74 -11.62
CA VAL A 23 -3.96 -4.18 -11.90
C VAL A 23 -3.66 -4.97 -10.63
N TYR A 24 -2.70 -4.52 -9.82
CA TYR A 24 -2.37 -5.12 -8.53
C TYR A 24 -3.58 -5.18 -7.61
N ASP A 25 -4.30 -4.06 -7.44
CA ASP A 25 -5.46 -3.97 -6.54
C ASP A 25 -6.60 -4.91 -6.97
N VAL A 26 -6.89 -5.01 -8.28
CA VAL A 26 -7.91 -5.93 -8.79
C VAL A 26 -7.53 -7.37 -8.50
N ILE A 27 -6.29 -7.76 -8.83
CA ILE A 27 -5.81 -9.14 -8.63
C ILE A 27 -5.77 -9.48 -7.13
N LEU A 28 -5.29 -8.57 -6.28
CA LEU A 28 -5.29 -8.75 -4.82
C LEU A 28 -6.72 -8.94 -4.31
N PHE A 29 -7.66 -8.09 -4.72
CA PHE A 29 -9.06 -8.21 -4.35
C PHE A 29 -9.64 -9.57 -4.75
N GLU A 30 -9.42 -10.02 -6.00
CA GLU A 30 -9.89 -11.32 -6.47
C GLU A 30 -9.31 -12.47 -5.62
N SER A 31 -8.01 -12.43 -5.34
CA SER A 31 -7.30 -13.42 -4.53
C SER A 31 -7.90 -13.53 -3.12
N LEU A 32 -8.07 -12.38 -2.45
CA LEU A 32 -8.61 -12.31 -1.08
C LEU A 32 -10.06 -12.82 -0.98
N ASN A 33 -10.81 -12.77 -2.10
CA ASN A 33 -12.18 -13.27 -2.16
C ASN A 33 -12.29 -14.71 -2.71
N GLY A 34 -11.16 -15.39 -2.95
CA GLY A 34 -11.13 -16.75 -3.47
C GLY A 34 -11.62 -16.86 -4.92
N LEU A 35 -11.56 -15.76 -5.68
CA LEU A 35 -11.90 -15.76 -7.10
C LEU A 35 -10.72 -16.31 -7.92
N PRO A 36 -10.98 -16.99 -9.06
CA PRO A 36 -9.93 -17.46 -9.95
C PRO A 36 -9.06 -16.30 -10.45
N GLN A 37 -7.76 -16.43 -10.26
CA GLN A 37 -6.77 -15.49 -10.78
C GLN A 37 -6.51 -15.77 -12.26
N PRO A 38 -6.28 -14.76 -13.11
CA PRO A 38 -5.87 -14.98 -14.48
C PRO A 38 -4.51 -15.70 -14.55
N GLU A 39 -4.38 -16.76 -15.36
CA GLU A 39 -3.13 -17.56 -15.45
C GLU A 39 -1.90 -16.68 -15.74
N TRP A 40 -2.05 -15.68 -16.61
CA TRP A 40 -0.97 -14.79 -17.01
C TRP A 40 -0.37 -13.97 -15.86
N THR A 41 -1.08 -13.82 -14.73
CA THR A 41 -0.60 -13.07 -13.55
C THR A 41 0.18 -13.95 -12.59
N ILE A 42 -0.18 -15.23 -12.45
CA ILE A 42 0.37 -16.16 -11.44
C ILE A 42 1.37 -17.17 -12.03
N GLU A 43 1.43 -17.33 -13.34
CA GLU A 43 2.38 -18.23 -13.97
C GLU A 43 3.82 -17.70 -13.89
N PRO A 44 4.79 -18.53 -13.47
CA PRO A 44 6.21 -18.22 -13.53
C PRO A 44 6.65 -17.83 -14.94
N ARG A 45 7.35 -16.70 -15.06
CA ARG A 45 7.81 -16.18 -16.35
C ARG A 45 9.34 -16.26 -16.49
N PRO A 46 9.88 -17.04 -17.45
CA PRO A 46 11.33 -17.15 -17.64
C PRO A 46 12.03 -15.82 -17.90
N GLU A 47 11.35 -14.88 -18.57
CA GLU A 47 11.85 -13.54 -18.84
C GLU A 47 12.01 -12.65 -17.58
N TYR A 48 11.47 -13.08 -16.44
CA TYR A 48 11.57 -12.40 -15.15
C TYR A 48 12.10 -13.35 -14.06
N ASP A 49 13.15 -14.12 -14.36
CA ASP A 49 13.78 -15.06 -13.42
C ASP A 49 12.81 -16.11 -12.85
N ASN A 50 11.81 -16.53 -13.64
CA ASN A 50 10.72 -17.41 -13.25
C ASN A 50 9.84 -16.85 -12.11
N LYS A 51 9.78 -15.53 -11.95
CA LYS A 51 8.82 -14.89 -11.04
C LYS A 51 7.45 -14.76 -11.71
N PRO A 52 6.34 -14.95 -10.97
CA PRO A 52 5.02 -14.53 -11.44
C PRO A 52 4.94 -13.00 -11.52
N LEU A 53 3.95 -12.47 -12.23
CA LEU A 53 3.70 -11.03 -12.19
C LEU A 53 3.16 -10.61 -10.82
N PHE A 54 2.15 -11.32 -10.34
CA PHE A 54 1.54 -11.07 -9.04
C PHE A 54 1.95 -12.15 -8.03
N PRO A 55 2.36 -11.79 -6.80
CA PRO A 55 2.64 -10.43 -6.34
C PRO A 55 4.04 -9.94 -6.76
N ASP A 56 4.97 -10.86 -7.06
CA ASP A 56 6.43 -10.65 -7.06
C ASP A 56 6.96 -9.49 -7.91
N LEU A 57 6.30 -9.12 -9.01
CA LEU A 57 6.73 -8.03 -9.88
C LEU A 57 5.84 -6.79 -9.74
N LEU A 58 4.53 -6.97 -9.55
CA LEU A 58 3.60 -5.85 -9.45
C LEU A 58 3.68 -5.14 -8.08
N GLU A 59 3.84 -5.89 -6.99
CA GLU A 59 3.88 -5.31 -5.64
C GLU A 59 5.06 -4.35 -5.44
N PRO A 60 6.32 -4.70 -5.80
CA PRO A 60 7.44 -3.78 -5.61
C PRO A 60 7.30 -2.50 -6.44
N ILE A 61 6.77 -2.61 -7.67
CA ILE A 61 6.51 -1.44 -8.53
C ILE A 61 5.45 -0.54 -7.90
N TYR A 62 4.41 -1.13 -7.31
CA TYR A 62 3.36 -0.37 -6.64
C TYR A 62 3.84 0.26 -5.33
N LEU A 63 4.68 -0.44 -4.57
CA LEU A 63 5.31 0.13 -3.37
C LEU A 63 6.20 1.33 -3.72
N ASP A 64 7.05 1.19 -4.75
CA ASP A 64 7.91 2.27 -5.24
C ASP A 64 7.11 3.49 -5.72
N PHE A 65 5.89 3.30 -6.22
CA PHE A 65 4.98 4.40 -6.55
C PHE A 65 4.69 5.25 -5.31
N TYR A 66 4.27 4.61 -4.22
CA TYR A 66 3.95 5.30 -2.97
C TYR A 66 5.15 6.07 -2.45
N LEU A 67 6.31 5.41 -2.39
CA LEU A 67 7.54 6.00 -1.84
C LEU A 67 8.03 7.19 -2.66
N ASN A 68 8.08 7.05 -3.98
CA ASN A 68 8.72 8.04 -4.86
C ASN A 68 7.76 9.11 -5.38
N ASN A 69 6.49 8.79 -5.60
CA ASN A 69 5.55 9.69 -6.25
C ASN A 69 4.53 10.30 -5.28
N VAL A 70 4.12 9.55 -4.25
CA VAL A 70 3.12 10.04 -3.30
C VAL A 70 3.78 10.67 -2.07
N TYR A 71 4.83 10.04 -1.53
CA TYR A 71 5.62 10.61 -0.44
C TYR A 71 6.77 11.52 -0.94
N LEU A 72 6.93 11.65 -2.26
CA LEU A 72 7.98 12.42 -2.94
C LEU A 72 9.37 12.13 -2.36
N GLU A 73 9.80 10.87 -2.39
CA GLU A 73 11.08 10.39 -1.81
C GLU A 73 11.15 10.63 -0.29
N HIS A 74 10.08 10.27 0.43
CA HIS A 74 9.98 10.46 1.89
C HIS A 74 10.20 11.90 2.35
N LYS A 75 9.87 12.91 1.52
CA LYS A 75 9.96 14.30 1.94
C LYS A 75 9.12 14.52 3.19
N GLN A 76 9.77 14.98 4.25
CA GLN A 76 9.15 15.15 5.56
C GLN A 76 7.89 16.02 5.48
N SER A 77 7.87 17.05 4.64
CA SER A 77 6.70 17.90 4.41
C SER A 77 5.50 17.15 3.84
N CYS A 78 5.74 16.18 2.93
CA CYS A 78 4.69 15.36 2.32
C CYS A 78 4.13 14.37 3.34
N LEU A 79 5.02 13.69 4.07
CA LEU A 79 4.62 12.80 5.17
C LEU A 79 3.82 13.55 6.23
N GLN A 80 4.26 14.75 6.64
CA GLN A 80 3.52 15.61 7.56
C GLN A 80 2.15 16.04 7.01
N PHE A 81 2.05 16.34 5.72
CA PHE A 81 0.77 16.68 5.09
C PHE A 81 -0.21 15.50 5.14
N ILE A 82 0.27 14.29 4.88
CA ILE A 82 -0.54 13.07 4.78
C ILE A 82 -0.88 12.51 6.16
N SER A 83 0.11 12.22 7.00
CA SER A 83 -0.06 11.51 8.27
C SER A 83 0.01 12.42 9.50
N GLY A 84 0.45 13.68 9.36
CA GLY A 84 0.62 14.60 10.48
C GLY A 84 -0.63 14.81 11.34
N PRO A 85 -1.83 15.06 10.76
CA PRO A 85 -3.07 15.17 11.54
C PRO A 85 -3.39 13.90 12.34
N LEU A 86 -3.20 12.72 11.73
CA LEU A 86 -3.44 11.42 12.38
C LEU A 86 -2.43 11.17 13.50
N LEU A 87 -1.14 11.37 13.24
CA LEU A 87 -0.06 11.26 14.24
C LEU A 87 -0.28 12.21 15.42
N ASN A 88 -0.70 13.45 15.15
CA ASN A 88 -1.00 14.40 16.23
C ASN A 88 -2.21 13.92 17.05
N SER A 89 -3.26 13.42 16.40
CA SER A 89 -4.42 12.85 17.09
C SER A 89 -4.03 11.69 18.01
N ILE A 90 -3.26 10.72 17.50
CA ILE A 90 -2.73 9.58 18.26
C ILE A 90 -1.92 10.08 19.47
N ARG A 91 -0.98 11.02 19.24
CA ARG A 91 -0.14 11.58 20.30
C ARG A 91 -0.96 12.26 21.39
N GLU A 92 -1.98 13.03 21.03
CA GLU A 92 -2.82 13.69 22.03
C GLU A 92 -3.66 12.69 22.83
N GLN A 93 -4.09 11.57 22.23
CA GLN A 93 -4.82 10.54 22.97
C GLN A 93 -3.93 9.77 23.95
N LEU A 94 -2.71 9.40 23.52
CA LEU A 94 -1.74 8.74 24.38
C LEU A 94 -1.34 9.60 25.60
N LYS A 95 -1.38 10.93 25.48
CA LYS A 95 -1.12 11.84 26.61
C LYS A 95 -2.25 11.86 27.64
N LYS A 96 -3.50 11.73 27.19
CA LYS A 96 -4.70 11.87 28.02
C LYS A 96 -4.89 10.69 28.97
N HIS A 97 -4.57 9.46 28.51
CA HIS A 97 -4.68 8.18 29.25
C HIS A 97 -4.01 8.13 30.64
N LYS A 98 -3.38 9.21 31.11
CA LYS A 98 -2.87 9.40 32.47
C LYS A 98 -3.96 9.74 33.50
N LEU A 99 -5.22 9.95 33.10
CA LEU A 99 -6.32 10.31 34.00
C LEU A 99 -7.33 9.15 34.19
N PRO A 100 -7.77 8.83 35.44
CA PRO A 100 -8.76 7.78 35.68
C PRO A 100 -10.14 8.17 35.12
N GLY A 101 -10.68 7.38 34.19
CA GLY A 101 -12.04 7.54 33.65
C GLY A 101 -12.15 7.79 32.13
N GLU A 102 -11.03 7.81 31.42
CA GLU A 102 -11.01 8.08 29.98
C GLU A 102 -11.24 6.86 29.08
N GLU A 103 -11.46 7.15 27.80
CA GLU A 103 -11.57 6.20 26.68
C GLU A 103 -10.41 5.19 26.72
N LYS A 104 -10.73 3.88 26.70
CA LYS A 104 -9.71 2.82 26.81
C LYS A 104 -9.09 2.43 25.47
N PHE A 105 -9.86 2.60 24.39
CA PHE A 105 -9.47 2.25 23.04
C PHE A 105 -10.03 3.28 22.08
N ARG A 106 -9.20 3.69 21.11
CA ARG A 106 -9.63 4.51 19.99
C ARG A 106 -9.23 3.81 18.69
N PHE A 107 -10.19 3.75 17.77
CA PHE A 107 -9.99 3.18 16.45
C PHE A 107 -10.03 4.29 15.41
N HIS A 108 -9.08 4.25 14.48
CA HIS A 108 -9.03 5.14 13.33
C HIS A 108 -9.18 4.29 12.06
N GLY A 109 -10.36 4.34 11.43
CA GLY A 109 -10.53 3.78 10.09
C GLY A 109 -9.76 4.62 9.08
N THR A 110 -8.90 3.98 8.30
CA THR A 110 -8.01 4.68 7.36
C THR A 110 -7.66 3.79 6.15
N SER A 111 -6.74 4.23 5.30
CA SER A 111 -6.24 3.45 4.15
C SER A 111 -4.81 2.96 4.36
N ASP A 112 -4.42 1.95 3.60
CA ASP A 112 -3.04 1.48 3.39
C ASP A 112 -2.05 2.65 3.22
N PHE A 113 -2.38 3.61 2.37
CA PHE A 113 -1.60 4.82 2.13
C PHE A 113 -1.35 5.65 3.40
N ALA A 114 -2.35 5.78 4.26
CA ALA A 114 -2.21 6.52 5.51
C ALA A 114 -1.39 5.74 6.53
N ILE A 115 -1.54 4.41 6.59
CA ILE A 115 -0.75 3.53 7.46
C ILE A 115 0.73 3.59 7.05
N MET A 116 1.04 3.43 5.76
CA MET A 116 2.40 3.55 5.23
C MET A 116 3.02 4.93 5.50
N ALA A 117 2.24 6.01 5.38
CA ALA A 117 2.71 7.37 5.69
C ALA A 117 2.98 7.57 7.19
N VAL A 118 2.20 6.92 8.07
CA VAL A 118 2.44 6.91 9.52
C VAL A 118 3.74 6.17 9.82
N LEU A 119 3.91 4.95 9.31
CA LEU A 119 5.12 4.13 9.49
C LEU A 119 6.37 4.86 9.00
N SER A 120 6.32 5.38 7.78
CA SER A 120 7.42 6.19 7.22
C SER A 120 7.70 7.43 8.08
N GLY A 121 6.65 8.12 8.55
CA GLY A 121 6.76 9.31 9.39
C GLY A 121 7.39 9.06 10.76
N ILE A 122 7.27 7.84 11.30
CA ILE A 122 7.92 7.43 12.56
C ILE A 122 9.27 6.72 12.33
N GLY A 123 9.76 6.70 11.08
CA GLY A 123 11.06 6.11 10.72
C GLY A 123 11.05 4.59 10.58
N VAL A 124 9.88 3.97 10.41
CA VAL A 124 9.77 2.55 10.07
C VAL A 124 9.89 2.38 8.56
N ASP A 125 10.80 1.50 8.16
CA ASP A 125 11.03 1.10 6.77
C ASP A 125 9.88 0.18 6.29
N VAL A 126 9.08 0.66 5.33
CA VAL A 126 7.93 -0.06 4.77
C VAL A 126 8.41 -0.85 3.55
N ARG A 127 8.26 -2.18 3.59
CA ARG A 127 8.82 -3.10 2.58
C ARG A 127 7.77 -3.90 1.79
N ALA A 128 6.50 -3.72 2.12
CA ALA A 128 5.37 -4.39 1.49
C ALA A 128 4.15 -3.47 1.52
N ILE A 129 3.18 -3.73 0.65
CA ILE A 129 1.88 -3.05 0.70
C ILE A 129 1.14 -3.50 1.96
N ILE A 130 0.31 -2.61 2.53
CA ILE A 130 -0.48 -2.92 3.72
C ILE A 130 -1.74 -3.67 3.30
N ASP A 131 -1.96 -4.86 3.85
CA ASP A 131 -3.09 -5.70 3.47
C ASP A 131 -4.40 -5.23 4.12
N PRO A 132 -5.57 -5.57 3.53
CA PRO A 132 -6.85 -5.31 4.16
C PRO A 132 -6.96 -5.94 5.55
N GLY A 133 -7.28 -5.12 6.55
CA GLY A 133 -7.39 -5.55 7.94
C GLY A 133 -6.11 -5.36 8.76
N ASP A 134 -4.99 -5.03 8.12
CA ASP A 134 -3.78 -4.64 8.83
C ASP A 134 -3.96 -3.30 9.54
N GLY A 135 -3.20 -3.12 10.61
CA GLY A 135 -3.21 -1.92 11.40
C GLY A 135 -2.01 -1.82 12.32
N ILE A 136 -1.87 -0.64 12.92
CA ILE A 136 -0.83 -0.34 13.89
C ILE A 136 -1.49 -0.15 15.25
N LEU A 137 -0.96 -0.82 16.27
CA LEU A 137 -1.33 -0.59 17.65
C LEU A 137 -0.26 0.27 18.33
N PHE A 138 -0.70 1.34 18.98
CA PHE A 138 0.14 2.27 19.75
C PHE A 138 -0.11 2.11 21.25
#